data_AF-A0A1I4TGQ2-F1
#
_entry.id   AF-A0A1I4TGQ2-F1
#
_cell.length_a   1.000
_cell.length_b   1.000
_cell.length_c   1.000
_cell.angle_alpha   90.00
_cell.angle_beta   90.00
_cell.angle_gamma   90.00
#
_symmetry.space_group_name_H-M   'P 1'
#
loop_
_entity.id
_entity.type
_entity.pdbx_description
1 polymer ?
#
loop_
_entity_poly.entity_id
_entity_poly.type
_entity_poly.pdbx_seq_one_letter_code
_entity_poly.pdbx_strand_id
1 'polypeptide(L)'
;MQPDKVFGNPGLDQAEAVEDGTALIGNMMPAGVKGPVTPQQRQAIAQRIGQDWNRISSSIAELFATGVPSDDPRTQQVVGEHCRWIGNFWTPDRASYLRLAEMYVNQPKFRRRIERRKPKGMADYLREAMITYAWANLR
;
A
#
# COMPACT_ATOMS: atom_id res chain seq x y z
N MET A 1 -1.95 -4.62 30.15
CA MET A 1 -3.03 -4.08 29.30
C MET A 1 -2.86 -2.57 29.23
N GLN A 2 -2.53 -2.01 28.07
CA GLN A 2 -2.54 -0.56 27.85
C GLN A 2 -3.49 -0.30 26.67
N PRO A 3 -4.53 0.54 26.84
CA PRO A 3 -5.47 0.86 25.77
C PRO A 3 -5.03 2.12 24.99
N ASP A 4 -5.44 2.16 23.73
CA ASP A 4 -5.74 3.33 22.90
C ASP A 4 -4.64 4.39 22.67
N LYS A 5 -3.78 4.14 21.67
CA LYS A 5 -3.26 5.22 20.82
C LYS A 5 -4.20 5.44 19.64
N VAL A 6 -5.04 6.46 19.77
CA VAL A 6 -5.84 7.03 18.69
C VAL A 6 -4.88 7.57 17.62
N PHE A 7 -4.86 6.94 16.45
CA PHE A 7 -4.07 7.38 15.31
C PHE A 7 -4.88 8.34 14.44
N GLY A 8 -4.57 9.64 14.51
CA GLY A 8 -5.09 10.67 13.61
C GLY A 8 -5.17 12.03 14.30
N ASN A 9 -4.25 12.94 14.00
CA ASN A 9 -4.34 14.34 14.42
C ASN A 9 -5.31 15.07 13.46
N PRO A 10 -6.25 15.91 13.94
CA PRO A 10 -7.34 16.46 13.11
C PRO A 10 -6.97 17.70 12.28
N GLY A 11 -5.71 18.14 12.31
CA GLY A 11 -5.32 19.40 11.70
C GLY A 11 -4.39 19.22 10.52
N LEU A 12 -4.86 18.66 9.40
CA LEU A 12 -4.42 18.99 8.04
C LEU A 12 -5.51 18.57 7.05
N ASP A 13 -5.99 19.58 6.32
CA ASP A 13 -7.24 19.63 5.59
C ASP A 13 -7.31 18.74 4.35
N GLN A 14 -8.54 18.44 3.95
CA GLN A 14 -8.98 17.36 3.06
C GLN A 14 -8.53 17.43 1.58
N ALA A 15 -7.58 18.30 1.22
CA ALA A 15 -7.24 18.59 -0.18
C ALA A 15 -6.03 17.80 -0.72
N GLU A 16 -5.07 17.38 0.10
CA GLU A 16 -3.86 16.67 -0.37
C GLU A 16 -3.97 15.13 -0.36
N ALA A 17 -5.01 14.58 0.28
CA ALA A 17 -5.22 13.13 0.39
C ALA A 17 -6.07 12.55 -0.76
N VAL A 18 -6.35 13.33 -1.81
CA VAL A 18 -7.43 13.03 -2.78
C VAL A 18 -6.97 12.15 -3.94
N GLU A 19 -5.69 12.16 -4.32
CA GLU A 19 -5.20 11.42 -5.50
C GLU A 19 -4.05 10.46 -5.14
N ASP A 20 -4.48 9.31 -4.62
CA ASP A 20 -3.79 8.01 -4.66
C ASP A 20 -2.48 7.79 -3.87
N GLY A 21 -2.45 6.65 -3.15
CA GLY A 21 -1.28 6.04 -2.52
C GLY A 21 -1.04 6.37 -1.05
N THR A 22 -0.97 7.65 -0.68
CA THR A 22 -0.56 8.07 0.67
C THR A 22 -1.63 7.84 1.74
N ALA A 23 -2.91 7.78 1.34
CA ALA A 23 -4.00 7.62 2.29
C ALA A 23 -3.96 6.28 3.06
N LEU A 24 -3.32 5.23 2.50
CA LEU A 24 -3.22 3.91 3.16
C LEU A 24 -2.33 3.93 4.41
N ILE A 25 -1.39 4.87 4.52
CA ILE A 25 -0.30 4.84 5.51
C ILE A 25 -0.26 6.11 6.40
N GLY A 26 -1.29 6.95 6.32
CA GLY A 26 -1.39 8.17 7.14
C GLY A 26 -0.26 9.18 6.85
N ASN A 27 -0.19 10.26 7.64
CA ASN A 27 0.84 11.31 7.56
C ASN A 27 2.26 10.81 7.97
N MET A 28 2.62 9.57 7.68
CA MET A 28 3.91 8.99 8.01
C MET A 28 4.97 9.45 7.01
N MET A 29 6.03 10.09 7.50
CA MET A 29 7.23 10.33 6.72
C MET A 29 7.87 8.99 6.32
N PRO A 30 8.40 8.85 5.10
CA PRO A 30 9.04 7.62 4.74
C PRO A 30 10.29 7.34 5.59
N ALA A 31 10.48 6.06 5.90
CA ALA A 31 11.65 5.53 6.56
C ALA A 31 12.94 5.99 5.87
N GLY A 32 13.94 6.35 6.65
CA GLY A 32 15.28 6.73 6.15
C GLY A 32 15.47 8.23 5.86
N VAL A 33 14.42 9.04 5.90
CA VAL A 33 14.57 10.51 5.83
C VAL A 33 15.14 11.05 7.15
N LYS A 34 16.39 11.52 7.12
CA LYS A 34 17.09 12.11 8.27
C LYS A 34 17.16 13.63 8.16
N GLY A 35 16.95 14.34 9.27
CA GLY A 35 17.09 15.80 9.36
C GLY A 35 15.81 16.57 8.98
N PRO A 36 15.85 17.91 9.05
CA PRO A 36 14.70 18.75 8.73
C PRO A 36 14.39 18.68 7.23
N VAL A 37 13.16 18.32 6.90
CA VAL A 37 12.65 18.30 5.52
C VAL A 37 11.87 19.57 5.27
N THR A 38 12.06 20.22 4.13
CA THR A 38 11.27 21.40 3.75
C THR A 38 9.85 20.99 3.33
N PRO A 39 8.86 21.90 3.36
CA PRO A 39 7.53 21.63 2.80
C PRO A 39 7.57 21.13 1.35
N GLN A 40 8.41 21.75 0.52
CA GLN A 40 8.57 21.36 -0.89
C GLN A 40 9.13 19.94 -1.05
N GLN A 41 10.13 19.57 -0.25
CA GLN A 41 10.68 18.21 -0.26
C GLN A 41 9.65 17.19 0.22
N ARG A 42 8.88 17.49 1.26
CA ARG A 42 7.77 16.64 1.70
C ARG A 42 6.77 16.40 0.57
N GLN A 43 6.41 17.46 -0.15
CA GLN A 43 5.47 17.37 -1.25
C GLN A 43 6.01 16.50 -2.40
N ALA A 44 7.26 16.70 -2.80
CA ALA A 44 7.88 15.88 -3.85
C ALA A 44 7.94 14.39 -3.46
N ILE A 45 8.25 14.09 -2.20
CA ILE A 45 8.26 12.73 -1.66
C ILE A 45 6.85 12.12 -1.72
N ALA A 46 5.84 12.85 -1.26
CA ALA A 46 4.45 12.40 -1.26
C ALA A 46 3.96 12.13 -2.69
N GLN A 47 4.26 13.03 -3.63
CA GLN A 47 3.92 12.87 -5.05
C GLN A 47 4.55 11.61 -5.66
N ARG A 48 5.84 11.37 -5.42
CA ARG A 48 6.53 10.17 -5.92
C ARG A 48 5.87 8.89 -5.38
N ILE A 49 5.64 8.83 -4.07
CA ILE A 49 5.03 7.66 -3.42
C ILE A 49 3.61 7.43 -3.96
N GLY A 50 2.83 8.48 -4.19
CA GLY A 50 1.50 8.38 -4.80
C GLY A 50 1.53 7.88 -6.25
N GLN A 51 2.45 8.39 -7.06
CA GLN A 51 2.66 7.95 -8.45
C GLN A 51 3.08 6.47 -8.51
N ASP A 52 3.99 6.03 -7.63
CA ASP A 52 4.40 4.63 -7.53
C ASP A 52 3.20 3.72 -7.22
N TRP A 53 2.36 4.10 -6.26
CA TRP A 53 1.14 3.34 -5.95
C TRP A 53 0.16 3.30 -7.13
N ASN A 54 -0.02 4.42 -7.83
CA ASN A 54 -0.90 4.47 -9.01
C ASN A 54 -0.47 3.50 -10.09
N ARG A 55 0.83 3.47 -10.36
CA ARG A 55 1.41 2.54 -11.33
C ARG A 55 1.21 1.09 -10.88
N ILE A 56 1.61 0.77 -9.64
CA ILE A 56 1.52 -0.58 -9.07
C ILE A 56 0.08 -1.08 -9.04
N SER A 57 -0.85 -0.30 -8.50
CA SER A 57 -2.27 -0.67 -8.41
C SER A 57 -2.94 -0.80 -9.77
N SER A 58 -2.51 -0.02 -10.77
CA SER A 58 -3.01 -0.17 -12.15
C SER A 58 -2.51 -1.46 -12.80
N SER A 59 -1.24 -1.83 -12.61
CA SER A 59 -0.71 -3.12 -13.08
C SER A 59 -1.39 -4.30 -12.40
N ILE A 60 -1.65 -4.25 -11.09
CA ILE A 60 -2.41 -5.29 -10.39
C ILE A 60 -3.83 -5.39 -10.97
N ALA A 61 -4.48 -4.26 -11.25
CA ALA A 61 -5.84 -4.25 -11.79
C ALA A 61 -5.90 -4.84 -13.20
N GLU A 62 -4.89 -4.58 -14.04
CA GLU A 62 -4.78 -5.14 -15.39
C GLU A 62 -4.57 -6.66 -15.36
N LEU A 63 -3.66 -7.14 -14.51
CA LEU A 63 -3.43 -8.58 -14.32
C LEU A 63 -4.69 -9.29 -13.81
N PHE A 64 -5.39 -8.68 -12.86
CA PHE A 64 -6.67 -9.20 -12.38
C PHE A 64 -7.74 -9.22 -13.47
N ALA A 65 -7.90 -8.12 -14.22
CA ALA A 65 -8.90 -8.01 -15.29
C ALA A 65 -8.65 -8.98 -16.44
N THR A 66 -7.39 -9.33 -16.70
CA THR A 66 -6.99 -10.29 -17.75
C THR A 66 -6.94 -11.74 -17.26
N GLY A 67 -7.28 -11.99 -16.00
CA GLY A 67 -7.35 -13.34 -15.42
C GLY A 67 -5.99 -13.99 -15.15
N VAL A 68 -4.92 -13.21 -15.01
CA VAL A 68 -3.60 -13.73 -14.66
C VAL A 68 -3.62 -14.23 -13.21
N PRO A 69 -3.18 -15.48 -12.91
CA PRO A 69 -3.16 -16.01 -11.56
C PRO A 69 -2.40 -15.15 -10.56
N SER A 70 -2.80 -15.19 -9.29
CA SER A 70 -2.18 -14.39 -8.22
C SER A 70 -0.74 -14.82 -7.90
N ASP A 71 -0.39 -16.08 -8.18
CA ASP A 71 0.92 -16.69 -8.00
C ASP A 71 1.78 -16.71 -9.29
N ASP A 72 1.25 -16.22 -10.41
CA ASP A 72 1.99 -16.09 -11.67
C ASP A 72 3.24 -15.21 -11.49
N PRO A 73 4.40 -15.54 -12.10
CA PRO A 73 5.61 -14.74 -12.00
C PRO A 73 5.41 -13.25 -12.33
N ARG A 74 4.54 -12.93 -13.28
CA ARG A 74 4.20 -11.53 -13.65
C ARG A 74 3.51 -10.82 -12.51
N THR A 75 2.57 -11.48 -11.84
CA THR A 75 1.90 -10.95 -10.65
C THR A 75 2.88 -10.78 -9.50
N GLN A 76 3.71 -11.79 -9.24
CA GLN A 76 4.70 -11.77 -8.17
C GLN A 76 5.75 -10.68 -8.36
N GLN A 77 6.11 -10.33 -9.60
CA GLN A 77 6.95 -9.17 -9.89
C GLN A 77 6.30 -7.86 -9.42
N VAL A 78 5.03 -7.63 -9.75
CA VAL A 78 4.29 -6.41 -9.35
C VAL A 78 4.05 -6.38 -7.84
N VAL A 79 3.76 -7.51 -7.21
CA VAL A 79 3.63 -7.60 -5.73
C VAL A 79 4.96 -7.33 -5.03
N GLY A 80 6.09 -7.71 -5.64
CA GLY A 80 7.41 -7.33 -5.15
C GLY A 80 7.64 -5.81 -5.17
N GLU A 81 7.11 -5.12 -6.18
CA GLU A 81 7.10 -3.65 -6.20
C GLU A 81 6.20 -3.07 -5.11
N HIS A 82 5.02 -3.66 -4.88
CA HIS A 82 4.16 -3.28 -3.77
C HIS A 82 4.87 -3.45 -2.41
N CYS A 83 5.57 -4.57 -2.19
CA CYS A 83 6.33 -4.80 -0.96
C CYS A 83 7.44 -3.75 -0.77
N ARG A 84 8.17 -3.40 -1.83
CA ARG A 84 9.18 -2.32 -1.80
C ARG A 84 8.54 -0.96 -1.56
N TRP A 85 7.37 -0.71 -2.14
CA TRP A 85 6.61 0.51 -1.93
C TRP A 85 6.19 0.67 -0.47
N ILE A 86 5.69 -0.40 0.18
CA ILE A 86 5.44 -0.45 1.63
C ILE A 86 6.73 -0.19 2.42
N GLY A 87 7.87 -0.67 1.91
CA GLY A 87 9.22 -0.40 2.40
C GLY A 87 9.55 1.08 2.60
N ASN A 88 8.87 2.00 1.89
CA ASN A 88 9.02 3.42 2.14
C ASN A 88 8.56 3.81 3.55
N PHE A 89 7.68 3.06 4.22
CA PHE A 89 7.08 3.48 5.50
C PHE A 89 7.58 2.65 6.68
N TRP A 90 7.72 1.34 6.49
CA TRP A 90 8.36 0.42 7.43
C TRP A 90 8.95 -0.75 6.65
N THR A 91 9.87 -1.51 7.26
CA THR A 91 10.40 -2.72 6.64
C THR A 91 9.50 -3.91 7.00
N PRO A 92 8.71 -4.46 6.05
CA PRO A 92 7.87 -5.61 6.34
C PRO A 92 8.70 -6.90 6.49
N ASP A 93 8.37 -7.68 7.50
CA ASP A 93 8.69 -9.11 7.59
C ASP A 93 7.50 -9.96 7.08
N ARG A 94 7.65 -11.28 7.04
CA ARG A 94 6.58 -12.17 6.55
C ARG A 94 5.28 -11.97 7.35
N ALA A 95 5.37 -11.95 8.67
CA ALA A 95 4.20 -11.88 9.55
C ALA A 95 3.42 -10.56 9.39
N SER A 96 4.13 -9.44 9.35
CA SER A 96 3.53 -8.10 9.19
C SER A 96 2.93 -7.92 7.79
N TYR A 97 3.57 -8.43 6.74
CA TYR A 97 3.04 -8.35 5.38
C TYR A 97 1.78 -9.21 5.19
N LEU A 98 1.74 -10.41 5.78
CA LEU A 98 0.52 -11.24 5.82
C LEU A 98 -0.62 -10.54 6.57
N ARG A 99 -0.32 -9.92 7.72
CA ARG A 99 -1.33 -9.15 8.47
C ARG A 99 -1.85 -7.97 7.68
N LEU A 100 -1.00 -7.32 6.88
CA LEU A 100 -1.41 -6.25 5.96
C LEU A 100 -2.34 -6.78 4.87
N ALA A 101 -2.03 -7.93 4.26
CA ALA A 101 -2.85 -8.57 3.25
C ALA A 101 -4.27 -8.86 3.77
N GLU A 102 -4.38 -9.39 4.98
CA GLU A 102 -5.67 -9.62 5.65
C GLU A 102 -6.42 -8.32 5.95
N MET A 103 -5.69 -7.28 6.37
CA MET A 103 -6.29 -5.97 6.66
C MET A 103 -6.94 -5.34 5.42
N TYR A 104 -6.36 -5.54 4.24
CA TYR A 104 -6.88 -4.99 2.97
C TYR A 104 -8.29 -5.47 2.63
N VAL A 105 -8.63 -6.71 2.98
CA VAL A 105 -9.96 -7.28 2.72
C VAL A 105 -10.90 -7.13 3.92
N ASN A 106 -10.39 -7.25 5.15
CA ASN A 106 -11.21 -7.31 6.36
C ASN A 106 -11.72 -5.93 6.80
N GLN A 107 -11.05 -4.84 6.44
CA GLN A 107 -11.53 -3.49 6.77
C GLN A 107 -12.11 -2.79 5.52
N PRO A 108 -13.42 -2.46 5.52
CA PRO A 108 -14.09 -1.88 4.35
C PRO A 108 -13.43 -0.60 3.80
N LYS A 109 -12.78 0.20 4.65
CA LYS A 109 -12.09 1.42 4.22
C LYS A 109 -10.89 1.15 3.31
N PHE A 110 -10.14 0.07 3.54
CA PHE A 110 -8.98 -0.28 2.71
C PHE A 110 -9.42 -0.91 1.41
N ARG A 111 -10.38 -1.84 1.48
CA ARG A 111 -10.99 -2.45 0.30
C ARG A 111 -11.53 -1.43 -0.69
N ARG A 112 -12.35 -0.47 -0.21
CA ARG A 112 -12.92 0.60 -1.06
C ARG A 112 -11.85 1.46 -1.73
N ARG A 113 -10.67 1.63 -1.10
CA ARG A 113 -9.58 2.42 -1.67
C ARG A 113 -8.80 1.62 -2.72
N ILE A 114 -8.51 0.36 -2.46
CA ILE A 114 -7.84 -0.54 -3.41
C ILE A 114 -8.68 -0.75 -4.67
N GLU A 115 -9.99 -0.95 -4.49
CA GLU A 115 -10.93 -1.19 -5.58
C GLU A 115 -11.45 0.12 -6.22
N ARG A 116 -10.97 1.29 -5.79
CA ARG A 116 -11.47 2.59 -6.29
C ARG A 116 -11.16 2.75 -7.78
N ARG A 117 -12.21 2.85 -8.61
CA ARG A 117 -12.11 2.90 -10.09
C ARG A 117 -11.42 1.67 -10.69
N LYS A 118 -11.37 0.55 -9.96
CA LYS A 118 -10.79 -0.73 -10.39
C LYS A 118 -11.86 -1.84 -10.37
N PRO A 119 -11.62 -2.99 -11.01
CA PRO A 119 -12.57 -4.10 -10.98
C PRO A 119 -12.84 -4.61 -9.56
N LYS A 120 -14.09 -4.98 -9.28
CA LYS A 120 -14.50 -5.55 -7.98
C LYS A 120 -13.83 -6.91 -7.77
N GLY A 121 -13.35 -7.18 -6.55
CA GLY A 121 -12.65 -8.42 -6.21
C GLY A 121 -11.12 -8.31 -6.31
N MET A 122 -10.61 -7.20 -6.86
CA MET A 122 -9.17 -6.93 -6.94
C MET A 122 -8.50 -6.93 -5.55
N ALA A 123 -9.20 -6.53 -4.48
CA ALA A 123 -8.63 -6.57 -3.13
C ALA A 123 -8.35 -8.01 -2.66
N ASP A 124 -9.24 -8.96 -2.98
CA ASP A 124 -9.02 -10.37 -2.63
C ASP A 124 -7.86 -10.95 -3.46
N TYR A 125 -7.82 -10.62 -4.76
CA TYR A 125 -6.71 -10.98 -5.65
C TYR A 125 -5.35 -10.48 -5.13
N LEU A 126 -5.28 -9.21 -4.73
CA LEU A 126 -4.08 -8.63 -4.16
C LEU A 126 -3.68 -9.33 -2.85
N ARG A 127 -4.64 -9.63 -1.97
CA ARG A 127 -4.37 -10.40 -0.74
C ARG A 127 -3.72 -11.75 -1.06
N GLU A 128 -4.30 -12.54 -1.96
CA GLU A 128 -3.73 -13.85 -2.33
C GLU A 128 -2.32 -13.71 -2.90
N ALA A 129 -2.11 -12.72 -3.78
CA ALA A 129 -0.81 -12.49 -4.39
C ALA A 129 0.25 -12.04 -3.36
N MET A 130 -0.15 -11.23 -2.37
CA MET A 130 0.69 -10.83 -1.23
C MET A 130 1.07 -12.02 -0.35
N ILE A 131 0.13 -12.95 -0.09
CA ILE A 131 0.38 -14.15 0.71
C ILE A 131 1.46 -15.01 0.02
N THR A 132 1.30 -15.29 -1.28
CA THR A 132 2.30 -16.03 -2.06
C THR A 132 3.67 -15.36 -1.99
N TYR A 133 3.73 -14.04 -2.18
CA TYR A 133 4.98 -13.29 -2.13
C TYR A 133 5.65 -13.38 -0.76
N ALA A 134 4.88 -13.22 0.32
CA ALA A 134 5.37 -13.25 1.69
C ALA A 134 6.08 -14.57 2.02
N TRP A 135 5.45 -15.69 1.65
CA TRP A 135 6.01 -17.02 1.90
C TRP A 135 7.28 -17.28 1.10
N ALA A 136 7.34 -16.80 -0.15
CA ALA A 136 8.48 -17.02 -1.02
C ALA A 136 9.69 -16.10 -0.72
N ASN A 137 9.46 -14.86 -0.27
CA ASN A 137 10.51 -13.82 -0.30
C ASN A 137 10.84 -13.18 1.07
N LEU A 138 9.93 -13.23 2.04
CA LEU A 138 10.11 -12.53 3.32
C LEU A 138 10.51 -13.52 4.42
N ARG A 139 11.26 -13.05 5.40
CA ARG A 139 11.67 -13.84 6.58
C ARG A 139 10.59 -13.85 7.65
#